data_AF-A0A380EKA8-F1
#
_entry.id   AF-A0A380EKA8-F1
#
_cell.length_a   1.000
_cell.length_b   1.000
_cell.length_c   1.000
_cell.angle_alpha   90.00
_cell.angle_beta   90.00
_cell.angle_gamma   90.00
#
_symmetry.space_group_name_H-M   'P 1'
#
loop_
_entity.id
_entity.type
_entity.pdbx_description
1 polymer ?
#
loop_
_entity_poly.entity_id
_entity_poly.type
_entity_poly.pdbx_seq_one_letter_code
_entity_poly.pdbx_strand_id
1 'polypeptide(L)' 'METQWSRYFKNGQIIFIEKSHTIKDGQIGVFIINGDAYVKKVYVEDNRLTLVSLNKKYKDLYFYDNESVS' A
#
# COMPACT_ATOMS: atom_id res chain seq x y z
N MET A 1 -22.61 2.65 -14.26
CA MET A 1 -22.64 2.61 -12.78
C MET A 1 -21.25 2.94 -12.27
N GLU A 2 -21.07 4.19 -11.87
CA GLU A 2 -19.76 4.75 -11.52
C GLU A 2 -19.35 4.26 -10.14
N THR A 3 -18.33 3.40 -10.09
CA THR A 3 -17.85 2.80 -8.84
C THR A 3 -17.14 3.88 -8.06
N GLN A 4 -17.82 4.37 -7.00
CA GLN A 4 -17.31 5.25 -5.94
C GLN A 4 -15.79 5.14 -5.81
N TRP A 5 -15.10 6.14 -6.35
CA TRP A 5 -13.66 6.32 -6.19
C TRP A 5 -13.33 6.21 -4.70
N SER A 6 -12.26 5.50 -4.37
CA SER A 6 -11.72 5.50 -3.02
C SER A 6 -11.63 6.95 -2.53
N ARG A 7 -12.25 7.24 -1.39
CA ARG A 7 -12.43 8.60 -0.85
C ARG A 7 -11.11 9.40 -0.67
N TYR A 8 -9.97 8.76 -0.89
CA TYR A 8 -8.61 9.25 -0.64
C TYR A 8 -7.87 9.75 -1.89
N PHE A 9 -8.03 9.11 -3.06
CA PHE A 9 -7.21 9.38 -4.25
C PHE A 9 -8.00 9.33 -5.55
N LYS A 10 -7.64 10.22 -6.48
CA LYS A 10 -8.18 10.27 -7.85
C LYS A 10 -7.07 10.03 -8.87
N ASN A 11 -7.44 9.43 -10.01
CA ASN A 11 -6.53 9.33 -11.14
C ASN A 11 -6.04 10.72 -11.57
N GLY A 12 -4.73 10.86 -11.83
CA GLY A 12 -4.09 12.15 -12.18
C GLY A 12 -3.76 13.07 -11.00
N GLN A 13 -4.05 12.67 -9.76
CA GLN A 13 -3.67 13.43 -8.57
C GLN A 13 -2.16 13.31 -8.28
N ILE A 14 -1.57 14.42 -7.83
CA ILE A 14 -0.20 14.44 -7.30
C ILE A 14 -0.26 14.20 -5.79
N ILE A 15 0.57 13.27 -5.31
CA ILE A 15 0.77 13.00 -3.88
C ILE A 15 2.20 13.36 -3.49
N PHE A 16 2.38 14.00 -2.34
CA PHE A 16 3.68 14.27 -1.76
C PHE A 16 4.01 13.19 -0.75
N ILE A 17 5.22 12.65 -0.83
CA ILE A 17 5.71 11.61 0.08
C ILE A 17 7.01 12.07 0.72
N GLU A 18 7.19 11.70 1.99
CA GLU A 18 8.46 11.80 2.68
C GLU A 18 9.13 10.42 2.68
N LYS A 19 10.41 10.37 2.31
CA LYS A 19 11.16 9.11 2.37
C LYS A 19 11.39 8.76 3.84
N SER A 20 10.78 7.67 4.27
CA SER A 20 10.90 7.13 5.63
C SER A 20 11.58 5.76 5.59
N HIS A 21 12.40 5.47 6.61
CA HIS A 21 12.98 4.15 6.84
C HIS A 21 12.17 3.32 7.84
N THR A 22 11.12 3.89 8.42
CA THR A 22 10.23 3.22 9.36
C THR A 22 8.83 3.10 8.78
N ILE A 23 8.25 1.91 8.90
CA ILE A 23 6.85 1.63 8.58
C ILE A 23 6.07 1.63 9.90
N LYS A 24 4.96 2.38 9.93
CA LYS A 24 4.03 2.37 11.06
C LYS A 24 2.75 1.62 10.69
N ASP A 25 2.20 0.86 11.63
CA ASP A 25 0.91 0.21 11.42
C ASP A 25 -0.17 1.23 11.02
N GLY A 26 -0.94 0.89 10.00
CA GLY A 26 -1.98 1.73 9.42
C GLY A 26 -1.49 2.88 8.53
N GLN A 27 -0.20 3.02 8.27
CA GLN A 27 0.35 4.08 7.40
C GLN A 27 -0.07 3.90 5.93
N ILE A 28 -0.38 5.00 5.24
CA ILE A 28 -0.48 5.01 3.78
C ILE A 28 0.89 5.41 3.21
N GLY A 29 1.41 4.63 2.27
CA GLY A 29 2.71 4.84 1.67
C GLY A 29 2.80 4.37 0.22
N VAL A 30 3.94 4.68 -0.39
CA VAL A 30 4.34 4.15 -1.70
C VAL A 30 5.31 3.00 -1.47
N PHE A 31 4.98 1.82 -2.02
CA PHE A 31 5.76 0.59 -1.90
C PHE A 31 6.23 0.16 -3.28
N ILE A 32 7.50 -0.21 -3.42
CA ILE A 32 8.06 -0.77 -4.65
C ILE A 32 8.10 -2.29 -4.51
N ILE A 33 7.42 -3.01 -5.40
CA ILE A 33 7.30 -4.47 -5.34
C ILE A 33 7.56 -4.99 -6.75
N ASN A 34 8.61 -5.79 -6.92
CA ASN A 34 9.04 -6.31 -8.23
C ASN A 34 9.22 -5.21 -9.31
N GLY A 35 9.67 -4.02 -8.90
CA GLY A 35 9.88 -2.87 -9.79
C GLY A 35 8.66 -1.98 -10.00
N ASP A 36 7.47 -2.39 -9.58
CA ASP A 36 6.23 -1.61 -9.69
C ASP A 36 5.95 -0.81 -8.42
N ALA A 37 5.44 0.41 -8.57
CA ALA A 37 5.08 1.29 -7.46
C ALA A 37 3.59 1.21 -7.12
N TYR A 38 3.27 1.06 -5.84
CA TYR A 38 1.89 0.93 -5.34
C TYR A 38 1.61 1.90 -4.19
N VAL A 39 0.44 2.56 -4.23
CA VAL A 39 -0.09 3.29 -3.08
C VAL A 39 -0.99 2.36 -2.27
N LYS A 40 -0.60 2.04 -1.04
CA LYS A 40 -1.28 1.06 -0.18
C LYS A 40 -1.32 1.53 1.27
N LYS A 41 -2.27 1.00 2.05
CA LYS A 41 -2.25 1.10 3.52
C LYS A 41 -1.58 -0.15 4.09
N VAL A 42 -0.55 0.02 4.89
CA VAL A 42 0.18 -1.09 5.51
C VAL A 42 -0.42 -1.45 6.86
N TYR A 43 -0.52 -2.75 7.12
CA TYR A 43 -0.74 -3.30 8.45
C TYR A 43 0.42 -4.21 8.80
N VAL A 44 0.96 -4.02 10.01
CA VAL A 44 2.11 -4.77 10.51
C VAL A 44 1.65 -5.68 11.64
N GLU A 45 1.80 -6.98 11.42
CA GLU A 45 1.50 -8.04 12.39
C GLU A 45 2.80 -8.84 12.64
N ASP A 46 2.83 -9.63 13.72
CA ASP A 46 4.06 -10.30 14.20
C ASP A 46 4.80 -11.14 13.15
N ASN A 47 4.10 -11.72 12.17
CA ASN A 47 4.68 -12.57 11.13
C ASN A 47 4.25 -12.20 9.71
N ARG A 48 3.58 -11.04 9.54
CA ARG A 48 2.96 -10.66 8.28
C ARG A 48 2.88 -9.15 8.12
N LEU A 49 3.26 -8.69 6.94
CA LEU A 49 2.96 -7.35 6.45
C LEU A 49 1.85 -7.44 5.40
N THR A 50 0.75 -6.72 5.63
CA THR A 50 -0.37 -6.64 4.69
C THR A 50 -0.44 -5.27 4.05
N LEU A 51 -0.37 -5.21 2.72
CA LEU A 51 -0.59 -3.99 1.94
C LEU A 51 -2.02 -3.97 1.39
N VAL A 52 -2.91 -3.29 2.12
CA VAL A 52 -4.31 -3.14 1.78
C VAL A 52 -4.49 -2.13 0.66
N SER A 53 -5.24 -2.54 -0.36
CA SER A 53 -5.62 -1.69 -1.48
C SER A 53 -6.57 -0.59 -1.03
N LEU A 54 -6.24 0.64 -1.38
CA LEU A 54 -7.18 1.75 -1.21
C LEU A 54 -8.30 1.73 -2.26
N ASN A 55 -8.08 1.00 -3.37
CA ASN A 55 -9.07 0.79 -4.42
C ASN A 55 -9.58 -0.65 -4.39
N LYS A 56 -10.89 -0.82 -4.11
CA LYS A 56 -11.56 -2.13 -3.98
C LYS A 56 -11.45 -3.03 -5.22
N LYS A 57 -11.10 -2.48 -6.39
CA LYS A 57 -10.89 -3.26 -7.62
C LYS A 57 -9.59 -4.05 -7.62
N TYR A 58 -8.63 -3.67 -6.77
CA TYR A 58 -7.31 -4.29 -6.69
C TYR A 58 -7.18 -5.09 -5.41
N LYS A 59 -6.48 -6.22 -5.50
CA LYS A 59 -6.25 -7.12 -4.37
C LYS A 59 -5.28 -6.50 -3.37
N ASP A 60 -5.41 -6.95 -2.14
CA ASP A 60 -4.41 -6.75 -1.10
C ASP A 60 -3.20 -7.65 -1.39
N LEU A 61 -2.03 -7.25 -0.89
CA LEU A 61 -0.79 -8.02 -0.99
C LEU A 61 -0.36 -8.44 0.42
N TYR A 62 0.15 -9.66 0.55
CA TYR A 62 0.54 -10.25 1.81
C TYR A 62 1.99 -10.70 1.70
N PHE A 63 2.79 -10.33 2.70
CA PHE A 63 4.20 -10.69 2.80
C PHE A 63 4.41 -11.31 4.17
N TYR A 64 4.97 -12.50 4.20
CA TYR A 64 5.26 -13.23 5.43
C TYR A 64 6.76 -13.15 5.71
N ASP A 65 7.17 -13.23 6.98
CA ASP A 65 8.57 -13.01 7.40
C ASP A 65 9.57 -14.02 6.79
N ASN A 66 9.06 -15.10 6.16
CA ASN A 66 9.82 -16.07 5.38
C ASN A 66 9.97 -15.71 3.89
N GLU A 67 9.43 -14.57 3.44
CA GLU A 67 9.54 -14.04 2.08
C GLU A 67 10.20 -12.66 2.14
N SER A 68 11.44 -12.54 1.64
CA SER A 68 12.18 -11.28 1.69
C SER A 68 11.49 -10.19 0.85
N VAL A 69 11.11 -9.08 1.48
CA VAL A 69 10.68 -7.85 0.79
C VAL A 69 11.84 -6.87 0.80
N SER A 70 12.40 -6.58 -0.37
CA SER A 70 13.46 -5.59 -0.59
C SER A 70 12.92 -4.17 -0.72
#